data_AF-A0A7D5E727-F1
#
_entry.id   AF-A0A7D5E727-F1
#
_cell.length_a   1.000
_cell.length_b   1.000
_cell.length_c   1.000
_cell.angle_alpha   90.00
_cell.angle_beta   90.00
_cell.angle_gamma   90.00
#
_symmetry.space_group_name_H-M   'P 1'
#
loop_
_entity.id
_entity.type
_entity.pdbx_description
1 polymer ?
#
loop_
_entity_poly.entity_id
_entity_poly.type
_entity_poly.pdbx_seq_one_letter_code
_entity_poly.pdbx_strand_id
1 'polypeptide(L)'
;MQDAAGIANNGPIRKKNPKDLRNIIITLVLVLFLLSSIPAVTCAEDELLLNGTGIFLTTGESWSFDQGYQLRVKSVNPANDRVWVELSLNGEILHEGILGEGESLVYSHNREILNITMDTIYTSPSGELVTFKPVYQYLDPALPEPEVHEDTEDNQSQDDIADDQSEDNSRSIPGFGILIASIVLTTVTYYFARKERDQK
;
A
#
# COMPACT_ATOMS: atom_id res chain seq x y z
N MET A 1 33.19 -67.94 -8.35
CA MET A 1 33.46 -66.49 -8.25
C MET A 1 33.30 -65.94 -9.66
N GLN A 2 32.15 -65.38 -10.03
CA GLN A 2 31.75 -63.96 -9.86
C GLN A 2 32.80 -63.03 -10.48
N ASP A 3 32.51 -62.04 -11.33
CA ASP A 3 31.28 -61.50 -11.90
C ASP A 3 31.72 -60.47 -12.96
N ALA A 4 30.75 -59.75 -13.53
CA ALA A 4 30.89 -58.47 -14.25
C ALA A 4 31.11 -58.51 -15.77
N ALA A 5 30.00 -58.77 -16.47
CA ALA A 5 29.74 -58.19 -17.78
C ALA A 5 29.55 -56.66 -17.64
N GLY A 6 30.44 -55.88 -18.25
CA GLY A 6 30.24 -54.44 -18.45
C GLY A 6 29.35 -54.19 -19.68
N ILE A 7 28.07 -53.88 -19.47
CA ILE A 7 27.14 -53.47 -20.53
C ILE A 7 27.35 -51.98 -20.81
N ALA A 8 28.04 -51.65 -21.91
CA ALA A 8 28.07 -50.31 -22.46
C ALA A 8 26.72 -49.99 -23.14
N ASN A 9 25.86 -49.23 -22.45
CA ASN A 9 24.60 -48.75 -23.00
C ASN A 9 24.84 -47.46 -23.81
N ASN A 10 25.18 -47.61 -25.09
CA ASN A 10 25.13 -46.51 -26.05
C ASN A 10 23.77 -46.54 -26.76
N GLY A 11 22.74 -46.00 -26.11
CA GLY A 11 21.46 -45.71 -26.76
C GLY A 11 21.67 -44.75 -27.93
N PRO A 12 20.94 -44.90 -29.06
CA PRO A 12 21.12 -44.06 -30.23
C PRO A 12 20.79 -42.61 -29.88
N ILE A 13 21.78 -41.72 -30.03
CA ILE A 13 21.60 -40.26 -29.93
C ILE A 13 20.66 -39.85 -31.06
N ARG A 14 19.37 -39.70 -30.74
CA ARG A 14 18.32 -39.32 -31.70
C ARG A 14 18.60 -37.90 -32.17
N LYS A 15 19.22 -37.77 -33.34
CA LYS A 15 19.51 -36.49 -34.01
C LYS A 15 18.16 -35.81 -34.33
N LYS A 16 17.73 -34.85 -33.49
CA LYS A 16 16.47 -34.11 -33.69
C LYS A 16 16.53 -33.39 -35.03
N ASN A 17 15.55 -33.65 -35.89
CA ASN A 17 15.45 -33.04 -37.21
C ASN A 17 15.20 -31.52 -37.01
N PRO A 18 15.89 -30.60 -37.72
CA PRO A 18 15.66 -29.15 -37.58
C PRO A 18 14.19 -28.75 -37.82
N LYS A 19 13.44 -29.52 -38.60
CA LYS A 19 12.00 -29.34 -38.80
C LYS A 19 11.19 -29.67 -37.55
N ASP A 20 11.60 -30.67 -36.78
CA ASP A 20 10.97 -31.04 -35.51
C ASP A 20 11.26 -29.99 -34.44
N LEU A 21 12.49 -29.44 -34.43
CA LEU A 21 12.85 -28.34 -33.53
C LEU A 21 12.02 -27.08 -33.80
N ARG A 22 11.83 -26.71 -35.07
CA ARG A 22 10.99 -25.58 -35.46
C ARG A 22 9.54 -25.77 -35.01
N ASN A 23 8.97 -26.96 -35.18
CA ASN A 23 7.59 -27.23 -34.77
C ASN A 23 7.42 -27.22 -33.24
N ILE A 24 8.43 -27.69 -32.49
CA ILE A 24 8.47 -27.59 -31.02
C ILE A 24 8.54 -26.13 -30.57
N ILE A 25 9.35 -25.30 -31.22
CA ILE A 25 9.44 -23.87 -30.89
C ILE A 25 8.11 -23.17 -31.19
N ILE A 26 7.48 -23.45 -32.33
CA ILE A 26 6.18 -22.87 -32.69
C ILE A 26 5.10 -23.28 -31.69
N THR A 27 5.08 -24.55 -31.26
CA THR A 27 4.13 -25.01 -30.23
C THR A 27 4.41 -24.39 -28.86
N LEU A 28 5.67 -24.24 -28.46
CA LEU A 28 6.04 -23.55 -27.22
C LEU A 28 5.58 -22.09 -27.24
N VAL A 29 5.79 -21.38 -28.35
CA VAL A 29 5.37 -19.98 -28.53
C VAL A 29 3.85 -19.85 -28.53
N LEU A 30 3.13 -20.76 -29.19
CA LEU A 30 1.66 -20.80 -29.15
C LEU A 30 1.12 -21.06 -27.75
N VAL A 31 1.74 -21.97 -26.99
CA VAL A 31 1.35 -22.27 -25.61
C VAL A 31 1.64 -21.07 -24.70
N LEU A 32 2.79 -20.42 -24.85
CA LEU A 32 3.13 -19.19 -24.11
C LEU A 32 2.19 -18.03 -24.44
N PHE A 33 1.82 -17.88 -25.72
CA PHE A 33 0.86 -16.88 -26.16
C PHE A 33 -0.54 -17.15 -25.60
N LEU A 34 -0.99 -18.41 -25.60
CA LEU A 34 -2.26 -18.83 -24.98
C LEU A 34 -2.27 -18.65 -23.46
N LEU A 35 -1.14 -18.91 -22.79
CA LEU A 35 -0.98 -18.66 -21.35
C LEU A 35 -0.95 -17.15 -21.02
N SER A 36 -0.56 -16.28 -21.95
CA SER A 36 -0.61 -14.82 -21.75
C SER A 36 -2.01 -14.22 -21.87
N SER A 37 -2.96 -14.97 -22.44
CA SER A 37 -4.35 -14.54 -22.63
C SER A 37 -5.26 -14.88 -21.45
N ILE A 38 -4.69 -15.28 -20.30
CA ILE A 38 -5.44 -15.33 -19.06
C ILE A 38 -5.76 -13.86 -18.72
N PRO A 39 -7.04 -13.44 -18.68
CA PRO A 39 -7.35 -12.12 -18.14
C PRO A 39 -6.74 -12.07 -16.75
N ALA A 40 -5.97 -11.03 -16.45
CA ALA A 40 -5.46 -10.81 -15.10
C ALA A 40 -6.68 -10.93 -14.18
N VAL A 41 -6.73 -12.01 -13.40
CA VAL A 41 -7.60 -12.05 -12.24
C VAL A 41 -6.96 -10.98 -11.38
N THR A 42 -7.48 -9.76 -11.48
CA THR A 42 -7.24 -8.73 -10.49
C THR A 42 -7.98 -9.28 -9.28
N CYS A 43 -7.32 -10.15 -8.51
CA CYS A 43 -7.74 -10.42 -7.15
C CYS A 43 -7.76 -9.02 -6.54
N ALA A 44 -8.95 -8.46 -6.34
CA ALA A 44 -9.11 -7.12 -5.79
C ALA A 44 -8.29 -7.10 -4.50
N GLU A 45 -7.13 -6.47 -4.57
CA GLU A 45 -6.38 -6.17 -3.37
C GLU A 45 -7.26 -5.19 -2.60
N ASP A 46 -7.48 -5.46 -1.31
CA ASP A 46 -8.15 -4.53 -0.42
C ASP A 46 -7.22 -3.32 -0.30
N GLU A 47 -7.37 -2.40 -1.25
CA GLU A 47 -6.61 -1.16 -1.30
C GLU A 47 -6.91 -0.38 -0.03
N LEU A 48 -5.87 -0.19 0.77
CA LEU A 48 -5.94 0.42 2.08
C LEU A 48 -5.66 1.92 1.92
N LEU A 49 -6.67 2.74 2.19
CA LEU A 49 -6.60 4.19 2.11
C LEU A 49 -6.07 4.80 3.42
N LEU A 50 -6.47 4.25 4.56
CA LEU A 50 -6.01 4.68 5.89
C LEU A 50 -5.54 3.47 6.70
N ASN A 51 -4.30 3.52 7.19
CA ASN A 51 -3.66 2.37 7.83
C ASN A 51 -3.39 2.58 9.33
N GLY A 52 -4.40 2.32 10.16
CA GLY A 52 -4.25 2.26 11.61
C GLY A 52 -3.94 3.62 12.27
N THR A 53 -4.14 4.72 11.55
CA THR A 53 -3.96 6.09 12.04
C THR A 53 -4.86 6.35 13.24
N GLY A 54 -4.39 7.17 14.18
CA GLY A 54 -5.22 7.69 15.26
C GLY A 54 -5.83 9.03 14.88
N ILE A 55 -7.11 9.24 15.17
CA ILE A 55 -7.78 10.53 14.99
C ILE A 55 -8.34 11.00 16.34
N PHE A 56 -8.56 12.31 16.46
CA PHE A 56 -9.09 12.91 17.67
C PHE A 56 -10.21 13.90 17.32
N LEU A 57 -11.31 13.86 18.07
CA LEU A 57 -12.50 14.66 17.82
C LEU A 57 -13.09 15.16 19.13
N THR A 58 -13.55 16.41 19.15
CA THR A 58 -14.39 16.94 20.23
C THR A 58 -15.87 16.76 19.92
N THR A 59 -16.73 16.95 20.92
CA THR A 59 -18.19 16.85 20.73
C THR A 59 -18.67 17.83 19.65
N GLY A 60 -19.36 17.30 18.64
CA GLY A 60 -19.92 18.04 17.52
C GLY A 60 -19.03 18.06 16.27
N GLU A 61 -17.73 17.77 16.41
CA GLU A 61 -16.78 17.68 15.31
C GLU A 61 -16.93 16.38 14.51
N SER A 62 -16.42 16.44 13.29
CA SER A 62 -16.39 15.32 12.37
C SER A 62 -15.03 15.14 11.72
N TRP A 63 -14.71 13.89 11.42
CA TRP A 63 -13.57 13.48 10.62
C TRP A 63 -14.05 13.05 9.24
N SER A 64 -13.50 13.66 8.19
CA SER A 64 -13.78 13.28 6.81
C SER A 64 -12.76 12.24 6.35
N PHE A 65 -13.28 11.14 5.82
CA PHE A 65 -12.54 10.07 5.19
C PHE A 65 -12.61 10.22 3.67
N ASP A 66 -11.80 9.43 2.96
CA ASP A 66 -11.88 9.35 1.52
C ASP A 66 -13.25 8.88 1.05
N GLN A 67 -13.57 9.17 -0.21
CA GLN A 67 -14.83 8.76 -0.86
C GLN A 67 -16.10 9.29 -0.17
N GLY A 68 -15.98 10.36 0.62
CA GLY A 68 -17.11 11.11 1.19
C GLY A 68 -17.69 10.51 2.47
N TYR A 69 -17.03 9.51 3.07
CA TYR A 69 -17.39 9.02 4.39
C TYR A 69 -17.04 10.06 5.47
N GLN A 70 -17.85 10.13 6.51
CA GLN A 70 -17.61 11.03 7.63
C GLN A 70 -18.06 10.40 8.95
N LEU A 71 -17.17 10.41 9.95
CA LEU A 71 -17.50 10.06 11.33
C LEU A 71 -17.70 11.35 12.13
N ARG A 72 -18.80 11.44 12.88
CA ARG A 72 -19.11 12.57 13.74
C ARG A 72 -19.30 12.13 15.18
N VAL A 73 -18.76 12.88 16.13
CA VAL A 73 -19.07 12.73 17.56
C VAL A 73 -20.32 13.54 17.88
N LYS A 74 -21.43 12.89 18.18
CA LYS A 74 -22.69 13.57 18.54
C LYS A 74 -22.72 14.00 19.99
N SER A 75 -22.22 13.15 20.88
CA SER A 75 -22.23 13.39 22.33
C SER A 75 -21.22 12.49 23.02
N VAL A 76 -20.74 12.94 24.17
CA VAL A 76 -19.85 12.20 25.05
C VAL A 76 -20.48 12.10 26.43
N ASN A 77 -20.43 10.90 27.01
CA ASN A 77 -20.75 10.68 28.41
C ASN A 77 -19.46 10.24 29.14
N PRO A 78 -18.75 11.18 29.78
CA PRO A 78 -17.49 10.87 30.45
C PRO A 78 -17.68 10.09 31.77
N ALA A 79 -18.90 9.98 32.30
CA ALA A 79 -19.15 9.25 33.55
C ALA A 79 -19.13 7.72 33.37
N ASN A 80 -19.33 7.25 32.13
CA ASN A 80 -19.36 5.83 31.80
C ASN A 80 -18.46 5.48 30.60
N ASP A 81 -17.57 6.41 30.23
CA ASP A 81 -16.65 6.30 29.11
C ASP A 81 -17.34 5.89 27.80
N ARG A 82 -18.47 6.54 27.49
CA ARG A 82 -19.24 6.27 26.25
C ARG A 82 -19.25 7.48 25.32
N VAL A 83 -19.14 7.21 24.02
CA VAL A 83 -19.37 8.19 22.95
C VAL A 83 -20.58 7.77 22.13
N TRP A 84 -21.38 8.73 21.69
CA TRP A 84 -22.35 8.53 20.63
C TRP A 84 -21.77 9.08 19.33
N VAL A 85 -21.60 8.20 18.33
CA VAL A 85 -21.09 8.52 17.01
C VAL A 85 -22.12 8.31 15.91
N GLU A 86 -21.92 9.00 14.80
CA GLU A 86 -22.68 8.88 13.56
C GLU A 86 -21.70 8.73 12.39
N LEU A 87 -21.90 7.70 11.60
CA LEU A 87 -21.23 7.50 10.32
C LEU A 87 -22.19 7.91 9.21
N SER A 88 -21.71 8.75 8.30
CA SER A 88 -22.46 9.22 7.13
C SER A 88 -21.63 9.09 5.86
N LEU A 89 -22.31 9.10 4.72
CA LEU A 89 -21.72 9.17 3.39
C LEU A 89 -22.40 10.31 2.64
N ASN A 90 -21.63 11.32 2.25
CA ASN A 90 -22.13 12.51 1.55
C ASN A 90 -23.32 13.19 2.25
N GLY A 91 -23.31 13.18 3.60
CA GLY A 91 -24.36 13.77 4.44
C GLY A 91 -25.57 12.86 4.70
N GLU A 92 -25.66 11.69 4.07
CA GLU A 92 -26.67 10.69 4.40
C GLU A 92 -26.18 9.78 5.52
N ILE A 93 -26.98 9.65 6.58
CA ILE A 93 -26.62 8.81 7.75
C ILE A 93 -26.66 7.34 7.35
N LEU A 94 -25.54 6.65 7.53
CA LEU A 94 -25.40 5.21 7.30
C LEU A 94 -25.59 4.42 8.60
N HIS A 95 -25.04 4.92 9.70
CA HIS A 95 -25.07 4.22 10.99
C HIS A 95 -24.94 5.20 12.16
N GLU A 96 -25.56 4.86 13.28
CA GLU A 96 -25.36 5.52 14.57
C GLU A 96 -25.08 4.47 15.64
N GLY A 97 -24.14 4.75 16.54
CA GLY A 97 -23.73 3.80 17.56
C GLY A 97 -23.21 4.47 18.82
N ILE A 98 -23.28 3.74 19.93
CA ILE A 98 -22.63 4.13 21.18
C ILE A 98 -21.43 3.20 21.39
N LEU A 99 -20.24 3.77 21.52
CA LEU A 99 -19.00 3.03 21.71
C LEU A 99 -18.41 3.34 23.09
N GLY A 100 -17.86 2.34 23.75
CA GLY A 100 -16.93 2.49 24.87
C GLY A 100 -15.48 2.25 24.47
N GLU A 101 -14.56 2.42 25.43
CA GLU A 101 -13.14 2.10 25.24
C GLU A 101 -12.93 0.67 24.72
N GLY A 102 -12.16 0.54 23.64
CA GLY A 102 -11.86 -0.71 22.95
C GLY A 102 -12.96 -1.24 22.04
N GLU A 103 -14.18 -0.67 22.08
CA GLU A 103 -15.26 -1.06 21.17
C GLU A 103 -15.04 -0.44 19.78
N SER A 104 -15.41 -1.18 18.74
CA SER A 104 -15.19 -0.76 17.35
C SER A 104 -16.49 -0.61 16.59
N LEU A 105 -16.56 0.44 15.78
CA LEU A 105 -17.54 0.59 14.72
C LEU A 105 -16.95 0.03 13.44
N VAL A 106 -17.57 -1.02 12.91
CA VAL A 106 -17.20 -1.64 11.64
C VAL A 106 -18.33 -1.42 10.65
N TYR A 107 -18.02 -0.81 9.51
CA TYR A 107 -18.95 -0.62 8.41
C TYR A 107 -18.52 -1.43 7.19
N SER A 108 -19.48 -2.08 6.55
CA SER A 108 -19.24 -2.92 5.38
C SER A 108 -20.22 -2.63 4.25
N HIS A 109 -19.69 -2.54 3.04
CA HIS A 109 -20.45 -2.48 1.80
C HIS A 109 -19.88 -3.53 0.84
N ASN A 110 -20.43 -4.74 0.89
CA ASN A 110 -19.89 -5.98 0.28
C ASN A 110 -18.56 -6.49 0.89
N ARG A 111 -17.67 -5.57 1.31
CA ARG A 111 -16.46 -5.82 2.10
C ARG A 111 -16.36 -4.82 3.25
N GLU A 112 -15.42 -5.03 4.17
CA GLU A 112 -15.11 -4.03 5.21
C GLU A 112 -14.57 -2.76 4.56
N ILE A 113 -15.18 -1.62 4.89
CA ILE A 113 -14.78 -0.31 4.36
C ILE A 113 -14.16 0.54 5.46
N LEU A 114 -14.76 0.54 6.65
CA LEU A 114 -14.26 1.29 7.80
C LEU A 114 -14.23 0.41 9.04
N ASN A 115 -13.18 0.56 9.82
CA ASN A 115 -13.03 -0.05 11.13
C ASN A 115 -12.37 0.92 12.08
N ILE A 116 -13.16 1.38 13.05
CA ILE A 116 -12.83 2.51 13.89
C ILE A 116 -12.98 2.08 15.34
N THR A 117 -11.87 1.99 16.06
CA THR A 117 -11.88 1.62 17.48
C THR A 117 -11.86 2.89 18.33
N MET A 118 -12.78 2.99 19.28
CA MET A 118 -12.72 4.01 20.33
C MET A 118 -11.58 3.69 21.30
N ASP A 119 -10.68 4.64 21.53
CA ASP A 119 -9.48 4.46 22.35
C ASP A 119 -9.64 5.11 23.72
N THR A 120 -9.80 6.43 23.82
CA THR A 120 -9.85 7.11 25.12
C THR A 120 -10.68 8.39 25.07
N ILE A 121 -11.28 8.75 26.20
CA ILE A 121 -11.95 10.04 26.40
C ILE A 121 -11.13 10.86 27.40
N TYR A 122 -10.69 12.03 26.98
CA TYR A 122 -10.01 13.01 27.83
C TYR A 122 -10.98 14.12 28.20
N THR A 123 -11.24 14.28 29.50
CA THR A 123 -12.12 15.35 30.01
C THR A 123 -11.30 16.51 30.54
N SER A 124 -11.62 17.72 30.06
CA SER A 124 -11.04 18.98 30.52
C SER A 124 -12.15 19.98 30.88
N PRO A 125 -11.86 21.05 31.63
CA PRO A 125 -12.84 22.12 31.87
C PRO A 125 -13.38 22.79 30.58
N SER A 126 -12.63 22.70 29.49
CA SER A 126 -13.01 23.22 28.16
C SER A 126 -13.87 22.26 27.34
N GLY A 127 -14.05 21.01 27.78
CA GLY A 127 -14.83 19.98 27.07
C GLY A 127 -14.12 18.64 27.00
N GLU A 128 -14.70 17.74 26.23
CA GLU A 128 -14.22 16.38 26.01
C GLU A 128 -13.48 16.24 24.67
N LEU A 129 -12.35 15.54 24.70
CA LEU A 129 -11.63 15.08 23.53
C LEU A 129 -11.70 13.57 23.47
N VAL A 130 -12.09 13.04 22.31
CA VAL A 130 -12.22 11.61 22.06
C VAL A 130 -11.10 11.18 21.11
N THR A 131 -10.38 10.12 21.44
CA THR A 131 -9.42 9.48 20.53
C THR A 131 -9.99 8.20 19.95
N PHE A 132 -9.78 8.00 18.65
CA PHE A 132 -10.07 6.74 17.97
C PHE A 132 -8.77 6.17 17.43
N LYS A 133 -8.45 4.93 17.80
CA LYS A 133 -7.25 4.22 17.38
C LYS A 133 -7.38 2.71 17.63
N PRO A 134 -7.03 1.86 16.66
CA PRO A 134 -6.68 2.19 15.28
C PRO A 134 -7.91 2.60 14.46
N VAL A 135 -7.66 3.33 13.36
CA VAL A 135 -8.66 3.61 12.32
C VAL A 135 -8.17 3.07 10.99
N TYR A 136 -8.98 2.22 10.36
CA TYR A 136 -8.72 1.67 9.04
C TYR A 136 -9.80 2.11 8.06
N GLN A 137 -9.35 2.44 6.84
CA GLN A 137 -10.22 2.65 5.69
C GLN A 137 -9.71 1.84 4.50
N TYR A 138 -10.60 1.10 3.88
CA TYR A 138 -10.38 0.41 2.61
C TYR A 138 -11.17 1.12 1.50
N LEU A 139 -10.67 1.05 0.27
CA LEU A 139 -11.36 1.56 -0.91
C LEU A 139 -12.75 0.91 -1.01
N ASP A 140 -13.80 1.70 -1.24
CA ASP A 140 -15.10 1.18 -1.69
C ASP A 140 -15.12 1.18 -3.23
N PRO A 141 -15.17 0.00 -3.90
CA PRO A 141 -15.23 -0.07 -5.36
C PRO A 141 -16.53 0.49 -5.95
N ALA A 142 -17.57 0.67 -5.13
CA ALA A 142 -18.85 1.24 -5.57
C ALA A 142 -18.81 2.77 -5.68
N LEU A 143 -17.78 3.42 -5.14
CA LEU A 143 -17.60 4.86 -5.15
C LEU A 143 -16.45 5.26 -6.09
N PRO A 144 -16.44 6.51 -6.60
CA PRO A 144 -15.32 7.01 -7.39
C PRO A 144 -13.99 6.85 -6.65
N GLU A 145 -12.92 6.62 -7.40
CA GLU A 145 -11.56 6.59 -6.86
C GLU A 145 -11.26 7.93 -6.15
N PRO A 146 -10.63 7.90 -4.96
CA PRO A 146 -10.32 9.11 -4.22
C PRO A 146 -9.37 10.01 -5.02
N GLU A 147 -9.52 11.31 -4.85
CA GLU A 147 -8.59 12.27 -5.43
C GLU A 147 -7.23 12.11 -4.74
N VAL A 148 -6.18 11.79 -5.50
CA VAL A 148 -4.82 11.72 -4.96
C VAL A 148 -4.37 13.12 -4.60
N HIS A 149 -4.44 13.46 -3.32
CA HIS A 149 -3.81 14.65 -2.79
C HIS A 149 -2.38 14.26 -2.40
N GLU A 150 -1.39 14.83 -3.09
CA GLU A 150 0.01 14.75 -2.66
C GLU A 150 0.12 15.54 -1.35
N ASP A 151 0.00 14.84 -0.22
CA ASP A 151 0.29 15.39 1.09
C ASP A 151 1.77 15.75 1.15
N THR A 152 2.09 16.99 0.76
CA THR A 152 3.35 17.59 1.17
C THR A 152 3.21 17.82 2.66
N GLU A 153 3.83 16.94 3.47
CA GLU A 153 4.03 17.13 4.90
C GLU A 153 4.90 18.39 5.14
N ASP A 154 4.33 19.57 4.97
CA ASP A 154 4.89 20.81 5.47
C ASP A 154 4.62 20.84 6.99
N ASN A 155 5.57 20.31 7.74
CA ASN A 155 5.68 20.52 9.18
C ASN A 155 5.91 22.01 9.45
N GLN A 156 4.84 22.80 9.56
CA GLN A 156 4.90 24.09 10.23
C GLN A 156 4.87 23.87 11.74
N SER A 157 6.01 23.45 12.29
CA SER A 157 6.37 23.73 13.67
C SER A 157 6.84 25.17 13.73
N GLN A 158 5.98 26.05 14.21
CA GLN A 158 6.34 27.43 14.54
C GLN A 158 6.98 27.40 15.93
N ASP A 159 8.30 27.25 15.97
CA ASP A 159 9.09 27.51 17.18
C ASP A 159 10.21 28.48 16.84
N ASP A 160 10.34 29.47 17.71
CA ASP A 160 11.15 30.66 17.57
C ASP A 160 12.66 30.39 17.45
N ILE A 161 13.30 31.32 16.76
CA ILE A 161 14.68 31.41 16.32
C ILE A 161 15.73 31.15 17.42
N ALA A 162 16.69 30.28 17.14
CA ALA A 162 18.09 30.48 17.51
C ALA A 162 19.04 29.90 16.44
N ASP A 163 19.81 30.83 15.87
CA ASP A 163 20.97 30.74 15.00
C ASP A 163 21.98 29.62 15.37
N ASP A 164 22.37 28.77 14.40
CA ASP A 164 23.78 28.47 14.08
C ASP A 164 23.91 27.71 12.75
N GLN A 165 25.06 27.88 12.11
CA GLN A 165 25.35 27.66 10.70
C GLN A 165 25.53 26.19 10.29
N SER A 166 25.14 25.95 9.02
CA SER A 166 25.71 25.03 8.04
C SER A 166 26.27 23.69 8.51
N GLU A 167 25.65 22.60 8.03
CA GLU A 167 26.41 21.52 7.41
C GLU A 167 25.51 20.69 6.47
N ASP A 168 25.82 20.79 5.18
CA ASP A 168 25.37 19.91 4.12
C ASP A 168 25.63 18.45 4.49
N ASN A 169 24.57 17.67 4.64
CA ASN A 169 24.65 16.23 4.74
C ASN A 169 23.48 15.62 3.97
N SER A 170 23.75 15.28 2.72
CA SER A 170 22.93 14.42 1.87
C SER A 170 22.42 13.21 2.66
N ARG A 171 21.15 13.22 3.06
CA ARG A 171 20.47 12.03 3.59
C ARG A 171 19.70 11.37 2.45
N SER A 172 20.32 10.30 1.96
CA SER A 172 19.74 9.32 1.06
C SER A 172 18.38 8.82 1.58
N ILE A 173 17.35 8.92 0.74
CA ILE A 173 16.06 8.26 0.95
C ILE A 173 16.27 6.73 0.94
N PRO A 174 15.91 5.99 2.00
CA PRO A 174 15.98 4.54 1.99
C PRO A 174 14.94 4.01 1.00
N GLY A 175 15.41 3.41 -0.10
CA GLY A 175 14.57 2.79 -1.13
C GLY A 175 14.77 3.34 -2.54
N PHE A 176 15.06 4.64 -2.69
CA PHE A 176 15.25 5.27 -4.01
C PHE A 176 16.73 5.42 -4.43
N GLY A 177 17.67 5.48 -3.47
CA GLY A 177 19.10 5.68 -3.77
C GLY A 177 19.73 4.56 -4.61
N ILE A 178 19.24 3.32 -4.49
CA ILE A 178 19.74 2.17 -5.23
C ILE A 178 19.45 2.32 -6.74
N LEU A 179 18.29 2.89 -7.10
CA LEU A 179 17.90 3.06 -8.49
C LEU A 179 18.75 4.12 -9.18
N ILE A 180 18.97 5.27 -8.53
CA ILE A 180 19.79 6.35 -9.08
C ILE A 180 21.26 5.91 -9.24
N ALA A 181 21.83 5.22 -8.25
CA ALA A 181 23.20 4.70 -8.34
C ALA A 181 23.38 3.70 -9.49
N SER A 182 22.36 2.86 -9.75
CA SER A 182 22.40 1.90 -10.86
C SER A 182 22.38 2.57 -12.24
N ILE A 183 21.63 3.67 -12.39
CA ILE A 183 21.54 4.45 -13.63
C ILE A 183 22.86 5.21 -13.89
N VAL A 184 23.49 5.78 -12.84
CA VAL A 184 24.78 6.46 -12.98
C VAL A 184 25.89 5.47 -13.33
N LEU A 185 25.93 4.29 -12.70
CA LEU A 185 26.96 3.29 -12.99
C LEU A 185 26.86 2.75 -14.42
N THR A 186 25.63 2.51 -14.92
CA THR A 186 25.38 2.02 -16.28
C THR A 186 25.70 3.06 -17.35
N THR A 187 25.36 4.33 -17.13
CA THR A 187 25.70 5.42 -18.05
C THR A 187 27.20 5.69 -18.12
N VAL A 188 27.92 5.62 -16.99
CA VAL A 188 29.38 5.77 -16.95
C VAL A 188 30.08 4.63 -17.67
N THR A 189 29.71 3.37 -17.40
CA THR A 189 30.29 2.21 -18.11
C THR A 189 29.99 2.24 -19.61
N TYR A 190 28.78 2.65 -20.02
CA TYR A 190 28.45 2.85 -21.42
C TYR A 190 29.33 3.92 -22.09
N TYR A 191 29.60 5.03 -21.40
CA TYR A 191 30.42 6.11 -21.94
C TYR A 191 31.88 5.68 -22.12
N PHE A 192 32.45 4.94 -21.16
CA PHE A 192 33.79 4.38 -21.30
C PHE A 192 33.89 3.34 -22.43
N ALA A 193 32.92 2.43 -22.53
CA ALA A 193 32.88 1.43 -23.61
C ALA A 193 32.65 2.06 -24.99
N ARG A 194 31.99 3.22 -25.07
CA ARG A 194 31.87 3.98 -26.31
C ARG A 194 33.18 4.71 -26.65
N LYS A 195 33.82 5.36 -25.67
CA LYS A 195 35.08 6.07 -25.86
C LYS A 195 36.22 5.16 -26.34
N GLU A 196 36.25 3.90 -25.91
CA GLU A 196 37.25 2.92 -26.41
C GLU A 196 37.02 2.51 -27.87
N ARG A 197 35.78 2.55 -28.37
CA ARG A 197 35.48 2.26 -29.78
C ARG A 197 35.85 3.39 -30.73
N ASP A 198 35.96 4.61 -30.22
CA ASP A 198 36.35 5.78 -31.01
C ASP A 198 37.88 5.98 -31.07
N GLN A 199 38.66 5.11 -30.40
CA GLN A 199 40.14 5.14 -30.33
C GLN A 199 40.82 4.00 -31.12
N LYS A 200 40.07 3.21 -31.91
CA LYS A 200 40.59 2.12 -32.74
C LYS A 200 40.14 2.27 -34.19
#